data_AF-A0A7W9Q2R7-F1
#
_entry.id   AF-A0A7W9Q2R7-F1
#
_cell.length_a   1.000
_cell.length_b   1.000
_cell.length_c   1.000
_cell.angle_alpha   90.00
_cell.angle_beta   90.00
_cell.angle_gamma   90.00
#
_symmetry.space_group_name_H-M   'P 1'
#
loop_
_entity.id
_entity.type
_entity.pdbx_description
1 polymer ?
#
loop_
_entity_poly.entity_id
_entity_poly.type
_entity_poly.pdbx_seq_one_letter_code
_entity_poly.pdbx_strand_id
1 'polypeptide(L)'
;MKRIRDTRAVQWLTSTDHKTIGTLYLVTAFAFFLIGGVMALLMRAELARPGLQIMSNEQFNQAFTMHGTIMLLMFATPLFA
;
A
#
# COMPACT_ATOMS: atom_id res chain seq x y z
N MET A 1 -17.52 1.75 31.13
CA MET A 1 -17.06 2.57 29.97
C MET A 1 -15.55 2.79 29.91
N LYS A 2 -14.80 2.92 31.02
CA LYS A 2 -13.32 3.06 31.00
C LYS A 2 -12.59 1.91 30.27
N ARG A 3 -12.98 0.66 30.54
CA ARG A 3 -12.31 -0.56 30.03
C ARG A 3 -12.20 -0.69 28.50
N ILE A 4 -13.06 -0.01 27.72
CA ILE A 4 -12.99 -0.04 26.24
C ILE A 4 -11.93 0.96 25.73
N ARG A 5 -11.79 2.13 26.38
CA ARG A 5 -10.80 3.16 26.05
C ARG A 5 -9.37 2.79 26.43
N ASP A 6 -9.20 1.79 27.31
CA ASP A 6 -7.88 1.29 27.72
C ASP A 6 -7.26 0.33 26.68
N THR A 7 -8.00 -0.01 25.62
CA THR A 7 -7.47 -0.85 24.54
C THR A 7 -6.52 -0.03 23.67
N ARG A 8 -5.28 -0.52 23.47
CA ARG A 8 -4.27 0.13 22.62
C ARG A 8 -4.79 0.49 21.22
N ALA A 9 -5.63 -0.36 20.62
CA ALA A 9 -6.24 -0.10 19.33
C ALA A 9 -7.16 1.13 19.34
N VAL A 10 -7.95 1.33 20.40
CA VAL A 10 -8.81 2.51 20.55
C VAL A 10 -7.98 3.77 20.74
N GLN A 11 -6.88 3.68 21.51
CA GLN A 11 -5.96 4.80 21.70
C GLN A 11 -5.29 5.25 20.41
N TRP A 12 -4.89 4.33 19.54
CA TRP A 12 -4.31 4.67 18.23
C TRP A 12 -5.35 5.23 17.26
N LEU A 13 -6.55 4.63 17.22
CA LEU A 13 -7.61 5.05 16.31
C LEU A 13 -8.17 6.44 16.65
N THR A 14 -8.19 6.80 17.93
CA THR A 14 -8.68 8.10 18.41
C THR A 14 -7.56 9.04 18.84
N SER A 15 -6.31 8.79 18.43
CA SER A 15 -5.18 9.64 18.80
C SER A 15 -5.23 10.97 18.07
N THR A 16 -4.87 12.05 18.77
CA THR A 16 -4.67 13.39 18.19
C THR A 16 -3.19 13.79 18.16
N ASP A 17 -2.30 12.94 18.69
CA ASP A 17 -0.86 13.18 18.71
C ASP A 17 -0.25 12.98 17.32
N HIS A 18 0.39 14.03 16.79
CA HIS A 18 0.96 14.04 15.45
C HIS A 18 2.10 13.02 15.27
N LYS A 19 2.81 12.65 16.34
CA LYS A 19 3.86 11.61 16.27
C LYS A 19 3.24 10.22 16.08
N THR A 20 2.17 9.94 16.83
CA THR A 20 1.39 8.71 16.69
C THR A 20 0.77 8.61 15.30
N ILE A 21 0.11 9.68 14.83
CA ILE A 21 -0.49 9.72 13.49
C ILE A 21 0.58 9.53 12.41
N GLY A 22 1.69 10.26 12.47
CA GLY A 22 2.79 10.11 11.51
C GLY A 22 3.35 8.67 11.47
N THR A 23 3.46 8.00 12.61
CA THR A 23 3.88 6.60 12.67
C THR A 23 2.86 5.67 12.00
N LEU A 24 1.55 5.91 12.23
CA LEU A 24 0.49 5.14 11.57
C LEU A 24 0.54 5.30 10.04
N TYR A 25 0.72 6.54 9.55
CA TYR A 25 0.88 6.83 8.12
C TYR A 25 2.11 6.15 7.51
N LEU A 26 3.26 6.19 8.19
CA LEU A 26 4.47 5.51 7.73
C LEU A 26 4.27 3.99 7.61
N VAL A 27 3.67 3.37 8.63
CA VAL A 27 3.44 1.92 8.63
C VAL A 27 2.47 1.52 7.53
N THR A 28 1.37 2.25 7.34
CA THR A 28 0.39 1.96 6.28
C THR A 28 0.97 2.20 4.90
N ALA A 29 1.65 3.32 4.66
CA ALA A 29 2.29 3.61 3.39
C ALA A 29 3.35 2.55 3.03
N PHE A 30 4.16 2.12 4.01
CA PHE A 30 5.15 1.07 3.79
C PHE A 30 4.52 -0.28 3.47
N ALA A 31 3.39 -0.64 4.09
CA ALA A 31 2.64 -1.84 3.72
C ALA A 31 2.16 -1.79 2.26
N PHE A 32 1.60 -0.66 1.83
CA PHE A 32 1.19 -0.45 0.43
C PHE A 32 2.38 -0.39 -0.54
N PHE A 33 3.53 0.12 -0.12
CA PHE A 33 4.77 0.08 -0.90
C PHE A 33 5.18 -1.36 -1.23
N LEU A 34 5.11 -2.28 -0.26
CA LEU A 34 5.42 -3.69 -0.51
C LEU A 34 4.43 -4.33 -1.49
N ILE A 35 3.14 -4.03 -1.35
CA ILE A 35 2.10 -4.53 -2.26
C ILE A 35 2.32 -3.99 -3.69
N GLY A 36 2.53 -2.67 -3.82
CA GLY A 36 2.87 -2.00 -5.07
C GLY A 36 4.14 -2.56 -5.71
N GLY A 37 5.18 -2.78 -4.90
CA GLY A 37 6.46 -3.34 -5.31
C GLY A 37 6.33 -4.77 -5.83
N VAL A 38 5.55 -5.63 -5.18
CA VAL A 38 5.31 -7.00 -5.68
C VAL A 38 4.60 -6.98 -7.03
N MET A 39 3.57 -6.14 -7.21
CA MET A 39 2.92 -5.99 -8.52
C MET A 39 3.90 -5.50 -9.59
N ALA A 40 4.81 -4.58 -9.26
CA ALA A 40 5.87 -4.15 -10.17
C ALA A 40 6.77 -5.32 -10.59
N LEU A 41 7.19 -6.16 -9.63
CA LEU A 41 8.01 -7.33 -9.93
C LEU A 41 7.28 -8.33 -10.83
N LEU A 42 5.97 -8.55 -10.62
CA LEU A 42 5.16 -9.42 -11.49
C LEU A 42 5.08 -8.88 -12.93
N MET A 43 4.82 -7.58 -13.10
CA MET A 43 4.81 -6.95 -14.44
C MET A 43 6.20 -7.03 -15.10
N ARG A 44 7.27 -6.82 -14.33
CA ARG A 44 8.64 -6.94 -14.84
C ARG A 44 9.00 -8.38 -15.21
N ALA A 45 8.47 -9.36 -14.49
CA ALA A 45 8.63 -10.77 -14.80
C ALA A 45 7.90 -11.16 -16.10
N GLU A 46 6.68 -10.64 -16.33
CA GLU A 46 5.95 -10.85 -17.59
C GLU A 46 6.76 -10.33 -18.80
N LEU A 47 7.36 -9.15 -18.66
CA LEU A 47 8.15 -8.51 -19.72
C LEU A 47 9.58 -9.05 -19.84
N ALA A 48 9.98 -10.07 -19.07
CA ALA A 48 11.34 -10.58 -19.06
C ALA A 48 11.74 -11.29 -20.37
N ARG A 49 10.76 -11.85 -21.09
CA ARG A 49 10.94 -12.45 -22.43
C ARG A 49 9.70 -12.18 -23.29
N PRO A 50 9.83 -12.10 -24.62
CA PRO A 50 8.69 -11.89 -25.51
C PRO A 50 7.66 -13.04 -25.42
N GLY A 51 6.38 -12.70 -25.55
CA GLY A 51 5.26 -13.64 -25.45
C GLY A 51 4.56 -13.58 -24.08
N LEU A 52 3.47 -14.32 -23.94
CA LEU A 52 2.72 -14.44 -22.68
C LEU A 52 3.38 -15.49 -21.77
N GLN A 53 3.62 -15.16 -20.50
CA GLN A 53 4.29 -16.04 -19.54
C GLN A 53 3.46 -16.33 -18.28
N ILE A 54 3.01 -15.28 -17.60
CA ILE A 54 2.46 -15.33 -16.25
C ILE A 54 1.06 -14.68 -16.21
N MET A 55 0.84 -13.63 -16.99
CA MET A 55 -0.37 -12.80 -16.98
C MET A 55 -0.96 -12.67 -18.38
N SER A 56 -2.29 -12.73 -18.50
CA SER A 56 -2.98 -12.33 -19.73
C SER A 56 -2.85 -10.82 -19.98
N ASN A 57 -3.08 -10.38 -21.21
CA ASN A 57 -3.07 -8.94 -21.55
C ASN A 57 -4.03 -8.12 -20.66
N GLU A 58 -5.20 -8.67 -20.34
CA GLU A 58 -6.16 -8.00 -19.47
C GLU A 58 -5.63 -7.89 -18.03
N GLN A 59 -5.07 -8.99 -17.48
CA GLN A 59 -4.50 -9.01 -16.13
C GLN A 59 -3.31 -8.04 -16.01
N PHE A 60 -2.47 -7.93 -17.05
CA PHE A 60 -1.37 -6.97 -17.07
C PHE A 60 -1.88 -5.53 -17.00
N ASN A 61 -2.91 -5.18 -17.79
CA ASN A 61 -3.49 -3.84 -17.79
C ASN A 61 -4.15 -3.48 -16.45
N GLN A 62 -4.81 -4.44 -15.80
CA GLN A 62 -5.36 -4.28 -14.46
C GLN A 62 -4.26 -4.10 -13.42
N ALA A 63 -3.21 -4.94 -13.47
CA ALA A 63 -2.07 -4.86 -12.55
C ALA A 63 -1.33 -3.52 -12.68
N PHE A 64 -1.13 -3.02 -13.90
CA PHE A 64 -0.52 -1.72 -14.15
C PHE A 64 -1.33 -0.56 -13.54
N THR A 65 -2.65 -0.56 -13.74
CA THR A 65 -3.55 0.45 -13.20
C THR A 65 -3.57 0.43 -11.67
N MET A 66 -3.64 -0.76 -11.08
CA MET A 66 -3.64 -0.92 -9.62
C MET A 66 -2.29 -0.56 -9.00
N HIS A 67 -1.17 -0.96 -9.63
CA HIS A 67 0.17 -0.57 -9.21
C HIS A 67 0.31 0.97 -9.17
N GLY A 68 -0.07 1.66 -10.26
CA GLY A 68 0.00 3.12 -10.32
C GLY A 68 -0.87 3.80 -9.25
N THR A 69 -2.11 3.32 -9.06
CA THR A 69 -3.03 3.86 -8.06
C THR A 69 -2.50 3.70 -6.64
N ILE A 70 -1.95 2.53 -6.31
CA ILE A 70 -1.39 2.24 -4.99
C ILE A 70 -0.14 3.09 -4.74
N MET A 71 0.76 3.18 -5.71
CA MET A 71 2.00 3.94 -5.54
C MET A 71 1.75 5.44 -5.40
N LEU A 72 0.84 6.01 -6.19
CA LEU A 72 0.54 7.44 -6.14
C LEU A 72 -0.34 7.81 -4.94
N LEU A 73 -1.46 7.13 -4.74
CA LEU A 73 -2.48 7.57 -3.78
C LEU A 73 -2.31 6.97 -2.39
N MET A 74 -1.85 5.71 -2.29
CA MET A 74 -1.78 4.98 -1.02
C MET A 74 -0.37 4.96 -0.42
N PHE A 75 0.68 5.17 -1.23
CA PHE A 75 2.06 5.28 -0.76
C PHE A 75 2.56 6.73 -0.79
N ALA A 76 2.59 7.39 -1.95
CA ALA A 76 3.25 8.69 -2.08
C ALA A 76 2.50 9.79 -1.30
N THR A 77 1.17 9.89 -1.42
CA THR A 77 0.41 10.90 -0.68
C THR A 77 0.56 10.76 0.84
N PRO A 78 0.33 9.58 1.47
CA PRO A 78 0.45 9.47 2.93
C PRO A 78 1.89 9.60 3.46
N LEU A 79 2.90 9.39 2.60
CA LEU A 79 4.30 9.48 3.00
C LEU A 79 4.87 10.90 2.91
N PHE A 80 4.42 11.69 1.93
CA PHE A 80 5.06 12.96 1.57
C PHE A 80 4.14 14.19 1.65
N ALA A 81 2.83 14.02 1.66
CA ALA A 81 1.86 15.12 1.77
C ALA A 81 1.43 15.33 3.24
#